data_AF-A0A661J883-F1
#
_entry.id   AF-A0A661J883-F1
#
_cell.length_a   1.000
_cell.length_b   1.000
_cell.length_c   1.000
_cell.angle_alpha   90.00
_cell.angle_beta   90.00
_cell.angle_gamma   90.00
#
_symmetry.space_group_name_H-M   'P 1'
#
loop_
_entity.id
_entity.type
_entity.pdbx_description
1 polymer ?
#
loop_
_entity_poly.entity_id
_entity_poly.type
_entity_poly.pdbx_seq_one_letter_code
_entity_poly.pdbx_strand_id
1 'polypeptide(L)' 'PAKRLTLKVSDEELEERRQRWQPPEPRIKEGYLDRYSKLVTSGAKGAVLREDI' A
#
# COMPACT_ATOMS: atom_id res chain seq x y z
N PRO A 1 23.91 -4.35 -6.50
CA PRO A 1 24.38 -5.21 -5.38
C PRO A 1 23.31 -5.36 -4.29
N ALA A 2 23.13 -6.59 -3.77
CA ALA A 2 22.12 -7.10 -2.82
C ALA A 2 20.62 -6.92 -3.13
N LYS A 3 20.19 -5.82 -3.79
CA LYS A 3 18.77 -5.52 -4.11
C LYS A 3 17.83 -5.65 -2.90
N ARG A 4 18.32 -5.28 -1.71
CA ARG A 4 17.60 -5.43 -0.43
C ARG A 4 17.48 -4.08 0.27
N LEU A 5 16.29 -3.80 0.77
CA LEU A 5 15.99 -2.70 1.68
C LEU A 5 15.51 -3.31 3.00
N THR A 6 16.23 -3.06 4.09
CA THR A 6 15.92 -3.61 5.42
C THR A 6 15.69 -2.46 6.40
N LEU A 7 14.58 -2.52 7.14
CA LEU A 7 14.32 -1.61 8.25
C LEU A 7 15.03 -2.15 9.50
N LYS A 8 15.76 -1.28 10.22
CA LYS A 8 16.55 -1.66 11.41
C LYS A 8 15.71 -1.68 12.69
N VAL A 9 14.70 -2.55 12.72
CA VAL A 9 13.83 -2.82 13.88
C VAL A 9 13.63 -4.33 13.97
N SER A 10 13.22 -4.85 15.13
CA SER A 10 12.97 -6.28 15.29
C SER A 10 11.64 -6.70 14.64
N ASP A 11 11.49 -8.01 14.37
CA ASP A 11 10.27 -8.54 13.78
C ASP A 11 9.08 -8.46 14.74
N GLU A 12 9.34 -8.59 16.05
CA GLU A 12 8.34 -8.45 17.11
C GLU A 12 7.77 -7.03 17.16
N GLU A 13 8.65 -6.02 17.12
CA GLU A 13 8.22 -4.61 17.10
C GLU A 13 7.43 -4.29 15.82
N LEU A 14 7.83 -4.85 14.68
CA LEU A 14 7.09 -4.69 13.43
C LEU A 14 5.70 -5.33 13.51
N GLU A 15 5.56 -6.48 14.16
CA GLU A 15 4.29 -7.16 14.32
C GLU A 15 3.35 -6.37 15.24
N GLU A 16 3.85 -5.86 16.37
CA GLU A 16 3.08 -4.98 17.26
C GLU A 16 2.59 -3.71 16.54
N ARG A 17 3.45 -3.10 15.71
CA ARG A 17 3.07 -1.92 14.92
C ARG A 17 2.02 -2.25 13.86
N ARG A 18 2.11 -3.41 13.20
CA ARG A 18 1.11 -3.87 12.21
C ARG A 18 -0.26 -4.09 12.84
N GLN A 19 -0.31 -4.68 14.05
CA GLN A 19 -1.57 -4.89 14.77
C GLN A 19 -2.27 -3.57 15.15
N ARG A 20 -1.51 -2.51 15.40
CA ARG A 20 -2.03 -1.18 15.73
C ARG A 20 -2.26 -0.29 14.51
N TRP A 21 -1.81 -0.70 13.33
CA TRP A 21 -1.89 0.12 12.14
C TRP A 21 -3.33 0.22 11.64
N GLN A 22 -3.76 1.45 11.36
CA GLN A 22 -5.04 1.74 10.73
C GLN A 22 -4.79 2.46 9.41
N PRO A 23 -5.45 2.06 8.32
CA PRO A 23 -5.31 2.74 7.04
C PRO A 23 -5.76 4.20 7.16
N PRO A 24 -4.95 5.17 6.70
CA PRO A 24 -5.35 6.56 6.70
C PRO A 24 -6.49 6.79 5.70
N GLU A 25 -7.31 7.80 5.97
CA GLU A 25 -8.38 8.17 5.06
C GLU A 25 -7.83 8.74 3.74
N PRO A 26 -8.42 8.39 2.58
CA PRO A 26 -8.01 8.97 1.30
C PRO A 26 -8.12 10.50 1.29
N ARG A 27 -7.07 11.16 0.80
CA ARG A 27 -7.04 12.64 0.66
C ARG A 27 -8.05 13.15 -0.37
N ILE A 28 -8.40 12.33 -1.35
CA ILE A 28 -9.36 12.63 -2.41
C ILE A 28 -10.37 11.50 -2.40
N LYS A 29 -11.65 11.86 -2.24
CA LYS A 29 -12.77 10.92 -2.07
C LYS A 29 -13.76 10.95 -3.23
N GLU A 30 -13.49 11.78 -4.24
CA GLU A 30 -14.39 12.03 -5.36
C GLU A 30 -13.64 12.07 -6.70
N GLY A 31 -14.42 11.92 -7.77
CA GLY A 31 -13.93 12.03 -9.14
C GLY A 31 -13.00 10.89 -9.56
N TYR A 32 -12.17 11.16 -10.56
CA TYR A 32 -11.36 10.15 -11.21
C TYR A 32 -10.28 9.54 -10.30
N LEU A 33 -9.73 10.33 -9.37
CA LEU A 33 -8.66 9.88 -8.48
C LEU A 33 -9.18 8.95 -7.38
N ASP A 34 -10.42 9.14 -6.92
CA ASP A 34 -11.08 8.16 -6.05
C ASP A 34 -11.26 6.81 -6.75
N ARG A 35 -11.79 6.82 -7.98
CA ARG A 35 -11.91 5.62 -8.81
C ARG A 35 -10.54 4.96 -9.06
N TYR A 36 -9.53 5.73 -9.44
CA TYR A 36 -8.18 5.21 -9.68
C TYR A 36 -7.60 4.55 -8.43
N SER A 37 -7.72 5.19 -7.26
CA SER A 37 -7.17 4.67 -5.99
C SER A 37 -7.75 3.31 -5.59
N LYS A 38 -9.01 3.03 -5.96
CA LYS A 38 -9.72 1.77 -5.68
C LYS A 38 -9.33 0.64 -6.62
N LEU A 39 -8.89 0.97 -7.84
CA LEU A 39 -8.69 0.01 -8.93
C LEU A 39 -7.23 -0.30 -9.24
N VAL A 40 -6.33 0.66 -9.00
CA VAL A 40 -4.92 0.52 -9.34
C VAL A 40 -4.24 -0.60 -8.55
N THR A 41 -3.44 -1.41 -9.25
CA THR A 41 -2.59 -2.45 -8.63
C THR A 41 -1.30 -1.86 -8.06
N SER A 42 -0.54 -2.64 -7.29
CA SER A 42 0.73 -2.17 -6.74
C SER A 42 1.73 -1.79 -7.84
N GLY A 43 2.65 -0.86 -7.55
CA GLY A 43 3.70 -0.47 -8.51
C GLY A 43 4.57 -1.65 -8.98
N ALA A 44 4.77 -2.65 -8.12
CA ALA A 44 5.47 -3.89 -8.50
C ALA A 44 4.71 -4.72 -9.56
N LYS A 45 3.38 -4.56 -9.66
CA LYS A 45 2.53 -5.16 -10.69
C LYS A 45 2.32 -4.23 -11.90
N GLY A 46 3.01 -3.09 -11.95
CA GLY A 46 2.94 -2.14 -13.07
C GLY A 46 1.85 -1.08 -12.94
N ALA A 47 1.19 -0.96 -11.78
CA ALA A 47 0.13 0.04 -11.54
C ALA A 47 -1.00 0.03 -12.58
N VAL A 48 -1.32 -1.14 -13.12
CA VAL A 48 -2.46 -1.34 -14.04
C VAL A 48 -3.78 -1.32 -13.27
N LEU A 49 -4.87 -0.99 -13.96
CA LEU A 49 -6.21 -1.07 -13.39
C LEU A 49 -6.67 -2.54 -13.34
N ARG A 50 -7.28 -2.94 -12.23
CA ARG A 50 -7.94 -4.24 -12.11
C ARG A 50 -9.15 -4.34 -13.04
N GLU A 51 -9.28 -5.48 -13.70
CA GLU A 51 -10.40 -5.82 -14.59
C GLU A 51 -11.48 -6.61 -13.86
N ASP A 52 -11.15 -7.20 -12.71
CA ASP A 52 -12.08 -7.88 -11.81
C ASP A 52 -12.82 -6.88 -10.93
N ILE A 53 -13.96 -6.38 -11.45
CA ILE A 53 -14.99 -5.68 -10.68
C ILE A 53 -16.31 -6.42 -10.86
#